data_AF-A0A2S6R6C9-F1
#
_entry.id   AF-A0A2S6R6C9-F1
#
_cell.length_a   1.000
_cell.length_b   1.000
_cell.length_c   1.000
_cell.angle_alpha   90.00
_cell.angle_beta   90.00
_cell.angle_gamma   90.00
#
_symmetry.space_group_name_H-M   'P 1'
#
loop_
_entity.id
_entity.type
_entity.pdbx_description
1 polymer ?
#
loop_
_entity_poly.entity_id
_entity_poly.type
_entity_poly.pdbx_seq_one_letter_code
_entity_poly.pdbx_strand_id
1 'polypeptide(L)'
;MLNSIDNLRQIKQRCIAGEPLDMNQAQWLGTALSRFLDHRCTSMDDALGLRFAQGGMPWWREEANRERDAALRDVAETYMAGQSKSAQAKQIARMSLRYAASAWRLDRVSEDMPSHYEDTIKQPLWLAFKSGATMPIGERQLRNILVG
;
A
#
# COMPACT_ATOMS: atom_id res chain seq x y z
N MET A 1 -9.24 -9.97 -4.94
CA MET A 1 -8.39 -8.99 -5.63
C MET A 1 -6.96 -9.02 -5.10
N LEU A 2 -6.74 -8.88 -3.78
CA LEU A 2 -5.40 -9.07 -3.19
C LEU A 2 -4.77 -10.40 -3.58
N ASN A 3 -5.55 -11.49 -3.48
CA ASN A 3 -5.08 -12.81 -3.92
C ASN A 3 -4.63 -12.82 -5.39
N SER A 4 -5.24 -12.03 -6.28
CA SER A 4 -4.82 -11.93 -7.68
C SER A 4 -3.48 -11.18 -7.82
N ILE A 5 -3.30 -10.09 -7.06
CA ILE A 5 -2.06 -9.32 -7.05
C ILE A 5 -0.92 -10.11 -6.41
N ASP A 6 -1.16 -10.80 -5.29
CA ASP A 6 -0.17 -11.66 -4.64
C ASP A 6 0.23 -12.81 -5.55
N ASN A 7 -0.74 -13.41 -6.26
CA ASN A 7 -0.46 -14.43 -7.26
C ASN A 7 0.40 -13.88 -8.41
N LEU A 8 0.09 -12.68 -8.91
CA LEU A 8 0.90 -12.00 -9.93
C LEU A 8 2.33 -11.68 -9.45
N ARG A 9 2.51 -11.31 -8.18
CA ARG A 9 3.82 -11.09 -7.57
C ARG A 9 4.64 -12.37 -7.50
N GLN A 10 4.02 -13.46 -7.06
CA GLN A 10 4.69 -14.76 -7.00
C GLN A 10 5.07 -15.27 -8.40
N ILE A 11 4.16 -15.15 -9.36
CA ILE A 11 4.43 -15.45 -10.78
C ILE A 11 5.62 -14.61 -11.28
N LYS A 12 5.61 -13.29 -11.06
CA LYS A 12 6.72 -12.39 -11.39
C LYS A 12 8.04 -12.88 -10.79
N GLN A 13 8.06 -13.18 -9.49
CA GLN A 13 9.26 -13.61 -8.78
C GLN A 13 9.83 -14.89 -9.38
N ARG A 14 8.98 -15.90 -9.60
CA ARG A 14 9.39 -17.17 -10.23
C ARG A 14 9.92 -16.97 -11.64
N CYS A 15 9.22 -16.18 -12.47
CA CYS A 15 9.67 -15.88 -13.83
C CYS A 15 11.04 -15.17 -13.86
N ILE A 16 11.27 -14.20 -12.97
CA ILE A 16 12.58 -13.52 -12.86
C ILE A 16 13.67 -14.49 -12.38
N ALA A 17 13.34 -15.39 -11.46
CA ALA A 17 14.25 -16.41 -10.96
C ALA A 17 14.50 -17.56 -11.95
N GLY A 18 13.77 -17.63 -13.07
CA GLY A 18 13.82 -18.76 -14.01
C GLY A 18 13.19 -20.04 -13.47
N GLU A 19 12.39 -19.94 -12.40
CA GLU A 19 11.70 -21.07 -11.80
C GLU A 19 10.38 -21.37 -12.53
N PRO A 20 9.97 -22.65 -12.61
CA PRO A 20 8.66 -23.00 -13.14
C PRO A 20 7.55 -22.45 -12.25
N LEU A 21 6.45 -22.04 -12.88
CA LEU A 21 5.21 -21.75 -12.16
C LEU A 21 4.66 -23.04 -11.56
N ASP A 22 4.05 -22.95 -10.38
CA ASP A 22 3.30 -24.10 -9.88
C ASP A 22 2.04 -24.36 -10.72
N MET A 23 1.44 -25.54 -10.54
CA MET A 23 0.27 -25.97 -11.33
C MET A 23 -0.88 -24.96 -11.23
N ASN A 24 -1.15 -24.42 -10.05
CA ASN A 24 -2.26 -23.50 -9.83
C ASN A 24 -2.00 -22.16 -10.50
N GLN A 25 -0.77 -21.65 -10.41
CA GLN A 25 -0.32 -20.42 -11.06
C GLN A 25 -0.39 -20.54 -12.59
N ALA A 26 0.12 -21.64 -13.14
CA ALA A 26 0.09 -21.90 -14.58
C ALA A 26 -1.35 -22.02 -15.11
N GLN A 27 -2.21 -22.78 -14.42
CA GLN A 27 -3.61 -22.95 -14.79
C GLN A 27 -4.38 -21.63 -14.72
N TRP A 28 -4.18 -20.87 -13.64
CA TRP A 28 -4.81 -19.56 -13.46
C TRP A 28 -4.40 -18.58 -14.56
N LEU A 29 -3.10 -18.46 -14.84
CA LEU A 29 -2.57 -17.55 -15.87
C LEU A 29 -3.05 -17.96 -17.27
N GLY A 30 -2.98 -19.25 -17.60
CA GLY A 30 -3.46 -19.77 -18.87
C GLY A 30 -4.96 -19.52 -19.07
N THR A 31 -5.76 -19.70 -18.02
CA THR A 31 -7.21 -19.41 -18.06
C THR A 31 -7.48 -17.91 -18.28
N ALA A 32 -6.73 -17.03 -17.62
CA ALA A 32 -6.85 -15.59 -17.81
C ALA A 32 -6.46 -15.19 -19.25
N LEU A 33 -5.34 -15.69 -19.76
CA LEU A 33 -4.89 -15.43 -21.13
C LEU A 33 -5.89 -15.93 -22.18
N SER A 34 -6.43 -17.15 -22.02
CA SER A 34 -7.47 -17.68 -22.90
C SER A 34 -8.70 -16.79 -22.90
N ARG A 35 -9.20 -16.35 -21.73
CA ARG A 35 -10.34 -15.43 -21.66
C ARG A 35 -10.10 -14.11 -22.40
N PHE A 36 -8.87 -13.59 -22.37
CA PHE A 36 -8.50 -12.38 -23.07
C PHE A 36 -8.41 -12.58 -24.58
N LEU A 37 -7.68 -13.62 -25.01
CA LEU A 37 -7.46 -13.95 -26.43
C LEU A 37 -8.76 -14.38 -27.13
N ASP A 38 -9.66 -15.06 -26.41
CA ASP A 38 -10.98 -15.46 -26.91
C ASP A 38 -12.00 -14.31 -26.86
N HIS A 39 -11.57 -13.08 -26.58
CA HIS A 39 -12.41 -11.89 -26.47
C HIS A 39 -13.58 -12.02 -25.48
N ARG A 40 -13.45 -12.87 -24.46
CA ARG A 40 -14.47 -13.08 -23.41
C ARG A 40 -14.41 -12.02 -22.31
N CYS A 41 -13.46 -11.10 -22.38
CA CYS A 41 -13.33 -9.97 -21.47
C CYS A 41 -12.82 -8.74 -22.23
N THR A 42 -13.03 -7.56 -21.64
CA THR A 42 -12.78 -6.27 -22.33
C THR A 42 -11.34 -5.78 -22.20
N SER A 43 -10.59 -6.29 -21.23
CA SER A 43 -9.20 -5.89 -20.97
C SER A 43 -8.44 -6.99 -20.25
N MET A 44 -7.10 -6.88 -20.26
CA MET A 44 -6.24 -7.79 -19.49
C MET A 44 -6.50 -7.67 -17.99
N ASP A 45 -6.80 -6.46 -17.49
CA ASP A 45 -7.17 -6.25 -16.08
C ASP A 45 -8.42 -7.06 -15.69
N ASP A 46 -9.40 -7.14 -16.60
CA ASP A 46 -10.61 -7.95 -16.41
C ASP A 46 -10.30 -9.45 -16.42
N ALA A 47 -9.42 -9.87 -17.34
CA ALA A 47 -8.96 -11.25 -17.45
C ALA A 47 -8.24 -11.73 -16.17
N LEU A 48 -7.36 -10.88 -15.63
CA LEU A 48 -6.57 -11.14 -14.42
C LEU A 48 -7.36 -10.88 -13.11
N GLY A 49 -8.63 -10.47 -13.20
CA GLY A 49 -9.47 -10.21 -12.03
C GLY A 49 -9.04 -8.97 -11.23
N LEU A 50 -8.45 -7.98 -11.90
CA LEU A 50 -8.04 -6.69 -11.37
C LEU A 50 -9.12 -5.61 -11.55
N ARG A 51 -10.26 -5.94 -12.17
CA ARG A 51 -11.32 -4.99 -12.47
C ARG A 51 -12.11 -4.58 -11.22
N PHE A 52 -12.41 -3.29 -11.15
CA PHE A 52 -13.23 -2.67 -10.10
C PHE A 52 -14.70 -2.68 -10.51
N ALA A 53 -15.60 -2.79 -9.52
CA ALA A 53 -16.97 -2.31 -9.73
C ALA A 53 -16.93 -0.84 -10.17
N GLN A 54 -17.90 -0.35 -10.95
CA GLN A 54 -17.91 1.05 -11.36
C GLN A 54 -17.82 1.97 -10.11
N GLY A 55 -16.81 2.84 -10.07
CA GLY A 55 -16.50 3.69 -8.92
C GLY A 55 -15.60 3.07 -7.85
N GLY A 56 -15.16 1.82 -8.01
CA GLY A 56 -14.22 1.15 -7.10
C GLY A 56 -12.79 1.68 -7.20
N MET A 57 -12.06 1.59 -6.10
CA MET A 57 -10.69 2.10 -5.98
C MET A 57 -9.69 1.18 -6.67
N PRO A 58 -8.80 1.70 -7.55
CA PRO A 58 -7.74 0.92 -8.16
C PRO A 58 -6.87 0.14 -7.14
N TRP A 59 -6.42 -1.06 -7.49
CA TRP A 59 -5.73 -1.98 -6.57
C TRP A 59 -4.43 -1.37 -6.03
N TRP A 60 -3.70 -0.62 -6.87
CA TRP A 60 -2.50 0.09 -6.46
C TRP A 60 -2.79 1.20 -5.44
N ARG A 61 -3.98 1.82 -5.51
CA ARG A 61 -4.41 2.79 -4.49
C ARG A 61 -4.87 2.09 -3.20
N GLU A 62 -5.51 0.93 -3.31
CA GLU A 62 -5.88 0.13 -2.16
C GLU A 62 -4.62 -0.33 -1.39
N GLU A 63 -3.61 -0.79 -2.14
CA GLU A 63 -2.30 -1.14 -1.60
C GLU A 63 -1.59 0.04 -0.95
N ALA A 64 -1.48 1.16 -1.66
CA ALA A 64 -0.93 2.40 -1.12
C ALA A 64 -1.61 2.79 0.21
N ASN A 65 -2.94 2.70 0.27
CA ASN A 65 -3.69 2.97 1.49
C ASN A 65 -3.34 1.96 2.60
N ARG A 66 -3.19 0.66 2.29
CA ARG A 66 -2.79 -0.35 3.29
C ARG A 66 -1.38 -0.10 3.83
N GLU A 67 -0.42 0.21 2.95
CA GLU A 67 0.96 0.52 3.35
C GLU A 67 0.99 1.75 4.26
N ARG A 68 0.27 2.82 3.88
CA ARG A 68 0.09 4.01 4.73
C ARG A 68 -0.51 3.62 6.07
N ASP A 69 -1.61 2.87 6.07
CA ASP A 69 -2.35 2.55 7.28
C ASP A 69 -1.53 1.66 8.22
N ALA A 70 -0.75 0.72 7.69
CA ALA A 70 0.20 -0.09 8.46
C ALA A 70 1.29 0.78 9.09
N ALA A 71 1.91 1.68 8.32
CA ALA A 71 2.93 2.58 8.83
C ALA A 71 2.39 3.55 9.92
N LEU A 72 1.15 4.02 9.77
CA LEU A 72 0.52 4.88 10.78
C LEU A 72 0.13 4.12 12.05
N ARG A 73 -0.23 2.83 11.94
CA ARG A 73 -0.41 1.96 13.11
C ARG A 73 0.92 1.71 13.82
N ASP A 74 2.00 1.46 13.08
CA ASP A 74 3.34 1.31 13.64
C ASP A 74 3.79 2.54 14.44
N VAL A 75 3.53 3.77 13.94
CA VAL A 75 3.76 5.00 14.72
C VAL A 75 3.03 4.96 16.06
N ALA A 76 1.75 4.58 16.05
CA ALA A 76 0.91 4.60 17.23
C ALA A 76 1.32 3.52 18.25
N GLU A 77 1.66 2.33 17.78
CA GLU A 77 2.06 1.19 18.59
C GLU A 77 3.44 1.40 19.22
N THR A 78 4.43 1.83 18.43
CA THR A 78 5.81 1.96 18.90
C THR A 78 6.02 3.20 19.77
N TYR A 79 5.44 4.35 19.41
CA TYR A 79 5.78 5.63 20.04
C TYR A 79 4.67 6.24 20.90
N MET A 80 3.47 5.69 20.85
CA MET A 80 2.31 6.26 21.55
C MET A 80 1.51 5.20 22.33
N ALA A 81 2.19 4.11 22.71
CA ALA A 81 1.62 3.07 23.55
C ALA A 81 1.02 3.69 24.83
N GLY A 82 -0.18 3.26 25.20
CA GLY A 82 -0.90 3.74 26.39
C GLY A 82 -1.72 5.03 26.20
N GLN A 83 -1.60 5.72 25.06
CA GLN A 83 -2.49 6.84 24.75
C GLN A 83 -3.85 6.37 24.19
N SER A 84 -4.90 7.17 24.38
CA SER A 84 -6.18 6.91 23.71
C SER A 84 -6.06 7.07 22.20
N LYS A 85 -6.84 6.31 21.42
CA LYS A 85 -6.85 6.38 19.95
C LYS A 85 -7.07 7.80 19.42
N SER A 86 -7.87 8.61 20.12
CA SER A 86 -8.07 10.03 19.80
C SER A 86 -6.83 10.88 20.04
N ALA A 87 -6.10 10.66 21.14
CA ALA A 87 -4.85 11.36 21.42
C ALA A 87 -3.76 10.97 20.41
N GLN A 88 -3.64 9.68 20.09
CA GLN A 88 -2.75 9.16 19.05
C GLN A 88 -3.04 9.83 17.69
N ALA A 89 -4.32 9.82 17.25
CA ALA A 89 -4.72 10.43 15.98
C ALA A 89 -4.37 11.92 15.91
N LYS A 90 -4.61 12.68 16.98
CA LYS A 90 -4.27 14.11 17.06
C LYS A 90 -2.77 14.35 16.97
N GLN A 91 -1.98 13.54 17.66
CA GLN A 91 -0.52 13.66 17.66
C GLN A 91 0.05 13.30 16.28
N ILE A 92 -0.40 12.20 15.67
CA ILE A 92 0.00 11.79 14.32
C ILE A 92 -0.39 12.84 13.28
N ALA A 93 -1.60 13.43 13.36
CA ALA A 93 -2.02 14.49 12.45
C ALA A 93 -1.07 15.69 12.51
N ARG A 94 -0.75 16.15 13.72
CA ARG A 94 0.17 17.28 13.94
C ARG A 94 1.57 16.98 13.40
N MET A 95 2.08 15.78 13.65
CA MET A 95 3.40 15.35 13.17
C MET A 95 3.43 15.27 11.64
N SER A 96 2.41 14.67 11.04
CA SER A 96 2.27 14.55 9.59
C SER A 96 2.22 15.92 8.91
N LEU A 97 1.46 16.86 9.47
CA LEU A 97 1.39 18.24 8.96
C LEU A 97 2.76 18.94 9.04
N ARG A 98 3.47 18.80 10.16
CA ARG A 98 4.81 19.38 10.33
C ARG A 98 5.81 18.77 9.35
N TYR A 99 5.79 17.45 9.18
CA TYR A 99 6.67 16.74 8.26
C TYR A 99 6.40 17.14 6.80
N ALA A 100 5.13 17.18 6.39
CA ALA A 100 4.71 17.65 5.06
C ALA A 100 5.20 19.07 4.74
N ALA A 101 5.17 19.97 5.74
CA ALA A 101 5.57 21.35 5.59
C ALA A 101 7.09 21.57 5.55
N SER A 102 7.87 20.61 6.05
CA SER A 102 9.33 20.73 6.21
C SER A 102 10.08 19.74 5.32
N ALA A 103 10.44 18.58 5.87
CA ALA A 103 11.33 17.61 5.25
C ALA A 103 10.74 16.95 3.99
N TRP A 104 9.41 16.75 3.94
CA TRP A 104 8.79 15.99 2.84
C TRP A 104 9.03 16.58 1.45
N ARG A 105 9.18 17.92 1.34
CA ARG A 105 9.46 18.57 0.06
C ARG A 105 10.76 18.08 -0.58
N LEU A 106 11.74 17.73 0.25
CA LEU A 106 13.02 17.18 -0.17
C LEU A 106 12.94 15.65 -0.23
N ASP A 107 12.36 15.02 0.80
CA ASP A 107 12.33 13.56 0.92
C ASP A 107 11.51 12.87 -0.19
N ARG A 108 10.53 13.56 -0.80
CA ARG A 108 9.68 12.98 -1.85
C ARG A 108 10.44 12.55 -3.11
N VAL A 109 11.57 13.21 -3.42
CA VAL A 109 12.38 12.88 -4.61
C VAL A 109 13.39 11.77 -4.34
N SER A 110 13.69 11.50 -3.08
CA SER A 110 14.58 10.40 -2.69
C SER A 110 13.89 9.06 -2.97
N GLU A 111 14.54 8.15 -3.66
CA GLU A 111 14.04 6.78 -3.87
C GLU A 111 14.05 6.02 -2.54
N ASP A 112 15.18 6.10 -1.83
CA ASP A 112 15.39 5.45 -0.55
C ASP A 112 15.14 6.38 0.63
N MET A 113 14.81 5.77 1.78
CA MET A 113 14.67 6.48 3.04
C MET A 113 16.05 6.95 3.55
N PRO A 114 16.19 8.18 4.06
CA PRO A 114 17.42 8.61 4.70
C PRO A 114 17.79 7.71 5.90
N SER A 115 19.03 7.23 5.96
CA SER A 115 19.50 6.30 7.00
C SER A 115 19.32 6.83 8.43
N HIS A 116 19.46 8.14 8.64
CA HIS A 116 19.25 8.76 9.96
C HIS A 116 17.79 8.79 10.42
N TYR A 117 16.84 8.32 9.62
CA TYR A 117 15.44 8.10 10.05
C TYR A 117 15.23 6.72 10.65
N GLU A 118 16.14 5.76 10.42
CA GLU A 118 16.07 4.41 10.98
C GLU A 118 15.90 4.45 12.49
N ASP A 119 15.01 3.60 13.01
CA ASP A 119 14.65 3.49 14.42
C ASP A 119 14.12 4.78 15.07
N THR A 120 13.70 5.74 14.23
CA THR A 120 13.02 6.96 14.69
C THR A 120 11.58 6.99 14.21
N ILE A 121 10.76 7.82 14.87
CA ILE A 121 9.37 8.04 14.46
C ILE A 121 9.23 8.58 13.03
N LYS A 122 10.32 9.10 12.44
CA LYS A 122 10.34 9.58 11.06
C LYS A 122 10.33 8.44 10.05
N GLN A 123 10.85 7.25 10.38
CA GLN A 123 10.84 6.10 9.47
C GLN A 123 9.43 5.70 9.04
N PRO A 124 8.50 5.35 9.96
CA PRO A 124 7.15 5.01 9.55
C PRO A 124 6.37 6.21 8.99
N LEU A 125 6.69 7.45 9.38
CA LEU A 125 6.14 8.63 8.72
C LEU A 125 6.60 8.75 7.26
N TRP A 126 7.88 8.53 6.97
CA TRP A 126 8.41 8.53 5.61
C TRP A 126 7.73 7.45 4.77
N LEU A 127 7.60 6.22 5.30
CA LEU A 127 6.90 5.12 4.64
C LEU A 127 5.44 5.47 4.33
N ALA A 128 4.72 6.07 5.29
CA ALA A 128 3.34 6.50 5.07
C ALA A 128 3.21 7.53 3.93
N PHE A 129 4.13 8.49 3.84
CA PHE A 129 4.16 9.48 2.76
C PHE A 129 4.64 8.90 1.42
N LYS A 130 5.53 7.91 1.43
CA LYS A 130 6.08 7.28 0.23
C LYS A 130 5.14 6.24 -0.41
N SER A 131 4.18 5.70 0.35
CA SER A 131 3.17 4.73 -0.11
C SER A 131 2.38 5.15 -1.37
N GLY A 132 2.33 6.45 -1.70
CA GLY A 132 1.53 6.97 -2.81
C GLY A 132 0.06 7.23 -2.44
N ALA A 133 -0.34 6.95 -1.20
CA ALA A 133 -1.65 7.32 -0.68
C ALA A 133 -1.69 8.81 -0.32
N THR A 134 -2.91 9.36 -0.22
CA THR A 134 -3.10 10.74 0.25
C THR A 134 -2.50 10.92 1.63
N MET A 135 -1.60 11.91 1.75
CA MET A 135 -0.97 12.38 2.99
C MET A 135 -0.71 13.89 2.91
N PRO A 136 -0.83 14.64 4.01
CA PRO A 136 -1.34 14.22 5.32
C PRO A 136 -2.86 13.99 5.31
N ILE A 137 -3.36 13.22 6.28
CA ILE A 137 -4.80 12.96 6.47
C ILE A 137 -5.32 13.54 7.80
N GLY A 138 -6.62 13.82 7.85
CA GLY A 138 -7.26 14.43 9.02
C GLY A 138 -7.46 13.48 10.20
N GLU A 139 -7.62 14.04 11.40
CA GLU A 139 -7.78 13.29 12.67
C GLU A 139 -8.93 12.26 12.63
N ARG A 140 -10.03 12.56 11.93
CA ARG A 140 -11.15 11.61 11.78
C ARG A 140 -10.72 10.35 11.05
N GLN A 141 -9.99 10.49 9.93
CA GLN A 141 -9.54 9.35 9.15
C GLN A 141 -8.48 8.56 9.92
N LEU A 142 -7.57 9.25 10.62
CA LEU A 142 -6.60 8.60 11.50
C LEU A 142 -7.26 7.76 12.58
N ARG A 143 -8.31 8.26 13.24
CA ARG A 143 -9.04 7.46 14.24
C ARG A 143 -9.63 6.18 13.64
N ASN A 144 -10.18 6.24 12.42
CA ASN A 144 -10.71 5.04 11.76
C ASN A 144 -9.60 4.02 11.48
N ILE A 145 -8.43 4.48 11.03
CA ILE A 145 -7.26 3.64 10.76
C ILE A 145 -6.74 2.98 12.04
N LEU A 146 -6.70 3.71 13.16
CA LEU A 146 -6.14 3.20 14.40
C LEU A 146 -7.08 2.24 15.16
N VAL A 147 -8.38 2.25 14.85
CA VAL A 147 -9.39 1.38 15.47
C VAL A 147 -9.58 0.09 14.69
N GLY A 148 -9.50 0.14 13.35
CA GLY A 148 -9.57 -1.03 12.48
C GLY A 148 -8.23 -1.72 12.34
#